data_AF-A0A4R4XE93-F1
#
_entry.id   AF-A0A4R4XE93-F1
#
_cell.length_a   1.000
_cell.length_b   1.000
_cell.length_c   1.000
_cell.angle_alpha   90.00
_cell.angle_beta   90.00
_cell.angle_gamma   90.00
#
_symmetry.space_group_name_H-M   'P 1'
#
loop_
_entity.id
_entity.type
_entity.pdbx_description
1 polymer ?
#
loop_
_entity_poly.entity_id
_entity_poly.type
_entity_poly.pdbx_seq_one_letter_code
_entity_poly.pdbx_strand_id
1 'polypeptide(L)'
;MPRRQDRGSVPSWRARTARISALLLIVVAGMLAVVQPAGATPTQPDVGYLNAAHQANLTIIQAGEVAKTKGRTACVRRAGAVMERDHRKLAAQELEAATQLGVGLVTIPSLAQRERLDALAAKAGTSGYDAAWLAFQRQEHEALLKLIEEELAKGTDQTVKSVARGAQPVVEMHLRMVSGSCRAETGSPIVSTGEGGQVADAERTRSRTALALLGIGVLLLLVGKQVRVRRRLVGAAAVVAALVMVFGGPGDGGQVPEAGAAVSDREAAIPPVRLTLPGYLEAPVMPVATARDGHLQVPKSTADVGWWAAGAAPGSAGGTVLLAGHVDSARGRGVFAALSKVPVGARVSVKSGDGDVHWYRIVARRTYRQSALPADLFRGAARPRLALVTCTGSYDRAAHRYSHNLVLYGVPLD
;
A
#
# COMPACT_ATOMS: atom_id res chain seq x y z
N MET A 1 69.61 49.33 -46.50
CA MET A 1 70.82 49.70 -45.73
C MET A 1 71.51 50.86 -46.45
N PRO A 2 72.22 51.78 -45.76
CA PRO A 2 72.35 52.04 -44.31
C PRO A 2 72.03 53.54 -44.01
N ARG A 3 72.19 54.17 -42.84
CA ARG A 3 72.64 53.84 -41.49
C ARG A 3 72.10 54.91 -40.52
N ARG A 4 71.87 54.46 -39.31
CA ARG A 4 71.53 55.18 -38.07
C ARG A 4 72.70 56.04 -37.57
N GLN A 5 72.43 57.21 -36.97
CA GLN A 5 73.01 57.70 -35.69
C GLN A 5 72.38 59.08 -35.37
N ASP A 6 71.58 59.28 -34.31
CA ASP A 6 71.78 59.29 -32.84
C ASP A 6 72.24 60.67 -32.27
N ARG A 7 71.37 61.21 -31.38
CA ARG A 7 71.59 62.02 -30.15
C ARG A 7 71.66 63.56 -30.17
N GLY A 8 70.93 64.13 -29.19
CA GLY A 8 71.05 65.48 -28.63
C GLY A 8 69.67 66.06 -28.22
N SER A 9 69.05 65.67 -27.09
CA SER A 9 69.17 66.19 -25.71
C SER A 9 68.44 67.52 -25.39
N VAL A 10 67.44 67.38 -24.49
CA VAL A 10 66.79 68.28 -23.49
C VAL A 10 65.96 69.51 -23.95
N PRO A 11 64.78 69.72 -23.32
CA PRO A 11 64.65 70.92 -22.49
C PRO A 11 63.89 70.78 -21.14
N SER A 12 64.50 71.42 -20.14
CA SER A 12 63.98 72.19 -18.99
C SER A 12 62.59 71.90 -18.38
N TRP A 13 62.64 71.54 -17.11
CA TRP A 13 61.58 71.70 -16.12
C TRP A 13 61.20 73.18 -15.92
N ARG A 14 59.91 73.51 -16.07
CA ARG A 14 59.26 74.60 -15.33
C ARG A 14 57.85 74.19 -14.92
N ALA A 15 57.68 74.06 -13.62
CA ALA A 15 56.40 73.88 -12.95
C ALA A 15 55.46 75.06 -13.26
N ARG A 16 54.20 74.76 -13.59
CA ARG A 16 53.07 75.66 -13.36
C ARG A 16 51.93 74.87 -12.76
N THR A 17 51.66 75.23 -11.53
CA THR A 17 50.53 74.85 -10.69
C THR A 17 49.22 75.25 -11.37
N ALA A 18 48.35 74.28 -11.65
CA ALA A 18 46.95 74.52 -11.99
C ALA A 18 46.10 74.20 -10.75
N ARG A 19 45.58 75.27 -10.13
CA ARG A 19 44.51 75.21 -9.13
C ARG A 19 43.25 74.72 -9.85
N ILE A 20 42.78 73.51 -9.52
CA ILE A 20 41.48 73.03 -9.95
C ILE A 20 40.46 73.57 -8.95
N SER A 21 39.64 74.51 -9.42
CA SER A 21 38.51 75.07 -8.70
C SER A 21 37.45 74.00 -8.50
N ALA A 22 37.03 73.85 -7.24
CA ALA A 22 35.89 73.06 -6.83
C ALA A 22 34.60 73.62 -7.45
N LEU A 23 33.84 72.77 -8.13
CA LEU A 23 32.40 72.95 -8.26
C LEU A 23 31.74 71.58 -8.12
N LEU A 24 31.23 71.39 -6.91
CA LEU A 24 30.31 70.36 -6.47
C LEU A 24 29.10 70.30 -7.40
N LEU A 25 28.89 69.16 -8.05
CA LEU A 25 27.56 68.62 -8.35
C LEU A 25 27.68 67.10 -8.22
N ILE A 26 27.61 66.67 -6.97
CA ILE A 26 27.58 65.28 -6.56
C ILE A 26 26.21 64.72 -6.95
N VAL A 27 26.13 64.00 -8.07
CA VAL A 27 25.09 63.00 -8.28
C VAL A 27 25.56 61.73 -7.57
N VAL A 28 25.32 61.65 -6.25
CA VAL A 28 25.35 60.36 -5.55
C VAL A 28 24.09 59.62 -5.99
N ALA A 29 24.21 58.89 -7.09
CA ALA A 29 23.39 57.72 -7.30
C ALA A 29 23.80 56.74 -6.20
N GLY A 30 22.96 56.62 -5.16
CA GLY A 30 23.18 55.74 -4.03
C GLY A 30 23.26 54.28 -4.47
N MET A 31 24.46 53.80 -4.78
CA MET A 31 24.84 52.44 -4.47
C MET A 31 25.02 52.37 -2.95
N LEU A 32 23.90 52.26 -2.24
CA LEU A 32 23.90 51.50 -1.01
C LEU A 32 24.31 50.08 -1.43
N ALA A 33 25.62 49.79 -1.40
CA ALA A 33 26.04 48.45 -1.10
C ALA A 33 25.34 48.12 0.20
N VAL A 34 24.28 47.31 0.12
CA VAL A 34 23.74 46.64 1.29
C VAL A 34 24.91 45.81 1.78
N VAL A 35 25.64 46.35 2.76
CA VAL A 35 26.53 45.56 3.59
C VAL A 35 25.58 44.58 4.26
N GLN A 36 25.46 43.39 3.67
CA GLN A 36 24.78 42.30 4.35
C GLN A 36 25.47 42.19 5.70
N PRO A 37 24.72 42.18 6.81
CA PRO A 37 25.33 41.93 8.10
C PRO A 37 26.16 40.66 7.95
N ALA A 38 27.41 40.69 8.41
CA ALA A 38 28.24 39.49 8.48
C ALA A 38 27.37 38.39 9.07
N GLY A 39 27.14 37.31 8.30
CA GLY A 39 26.26 36.23 8.70
C GLY A 39 26.66 35.81 10.12
N ALA A 40 25.69 35.76 11.02
CA ALA A 40 25.96 35.33 12.38
C ALA A 40 26.68 33.97 12.31
N THR A 41 27.79 33.81 13.04
CA THR A 41 28.47 32.51 13.12
C THR A 41 27.45 31.43 13.46
N PRO A 42 27.43 30.28 12.76
CA PRO A 42 26.47 29.22 13.02
C PRO A 42 26.46 28.84 14.49
N THR A 43 25.27 28.81 15.08
CA THR A 43 25.09 28.38 16.47
C THR A 43 25.11 26.87 16.56
N GLN A 44 25.15 26.35 17.79
CA GLN A 44 25.12 24.90 18.03
C GLN A 44 23.90 24.19 17.39
N PRO A 45 22.67 24.76 17.40
CA PRO A 45 21.56 24.25 16.60
C PRO A 45 21.89 24.10 15.10
N ASP A 46 22.42 25.14 14.47
CA ASP A 46 22.70 25.16 13.02
C ASP A 46 23.74 24.08 12.64
N VAL A 47 24.83 23.99 13.42
CA VAL A 47 25.88 22.96 13.24
C VAL A 47 25.36 21.55 13.50
N GLY A 48 24.49 21.41 14.51
CA GLY A 48 23.84 20.16 14.88
C GLY A 48 22.91 19.65 13.78
N TYR A 49 22.08 20.54 13.22
CA TYR A 49 21.22 20.24 12.08
C TYR A 49 22.04 19.79 10.87
N LEU A 50 23.04 20.57 10.45
CA LEU A 50 23.85 20.26 9.26
C LEU A 50 24.49 18.87 9.35
N ASN A 51 25.06 18.51 10.51
CA ASN A 51 25.65 17.18 10.68
C ASN A 51 24.60 16.07 10.75
N ALA A 52 23.51 16.25 11.49
CA ALA A 52 22.49 15.22 11.66
C ALA A 52 21.70 14.96 10.36
N ALA A 53 21.31 16.03 9.65
CA ALA A 53 20.62 15.95 8.37
C ALA A 53 21.51 15.31 7.29
N HIS A 54 22.80 15.67 7.25
CA HIS A 54 23.75 15.03 6.34
C HIS A 54 23.92 13.54 6.61
N GLN A 55 24.04 13.13 7.87
CA GLN A 55 24.09 11.72 8.25
C GLN A 55 22.80 10.94 7.89
N ALA A 56 21.63 11.57 8.04
CA ALA A 56 20.36 11.00 7.59
C ALA A 56 20.33 10.83 6.06
N ASN A 57 20.77 11.84 5.31
CA ASN A 57 20.84 11.79 3.85
C ASN A 57 21.75 10.66 3.36
N LEU A 58 22.94 10.48 3.95
CA LEU A 58 23.84 9.37 3.59
C LEU A 58 23.16 8.01 3.79
N THR A 59 22.43 7.86 4.90
CA THR A 59 21.69 6.64 5.22
C THR A 59 20.57 6.37 4.20
N ILE A 60 19.77 7.38 3.87
CA ILE A 60 18.66 7.29 2.92
C ILE A 60 19.17 7.03 1.50
N ILE A 61 20.27 7.67 1.09
CA ILE A 61 20.93 7.44 -0.20
C ILE A 61 21.35 5.98 -0.31
N GLN A 62 22.06 5.44 0.70
CA GLN A 62 22.54 4.06 0.66
C GLN A 62 21.39 3.05 0.65
N ALA A 63 20.32 3.29 1.42
CA ALA A 63 19.13 2.45 1.37
C ALA A 63 18.42 2.53 0.01
N GLY A 64 18.36 3.71 -0.62
CA GLY A 64 17.80 3.92 -1.95
C GLY A 64 18.59 3.23 -3.06
N GLU A 65 19.92 3.31 -3.01
CA GLU A 65 20.86 2.61 -3.91
C GLU A 65 20.64 1.10 -3.93
N VAL A 66 20.46 0.48 -2.75
CA VAL A 66 20.19 -0.96 -2.69
C VAL A 66 18.78 -1.25 -3.22
N ALA A 67 17.76 -0.49 -2.82
CA ALA A 67 16.38 -0.75 -3.23
C ALA A 67 16.13 -0.59 -4.72
N LYS A 68 16.81 0.33 -5.41
CA LYS A 68 16.63 0.52 -6.86
C LYS A 68 16.95 -0.76 -7.66
N THR A 69 17.85 -1.60 -7.14
CA THR A 69 18.25 -2.87 -7.78
C THR A 69 17.69 -4.11 -7.09
N LYS A 70 17.54 -4.10 -5.76
CA LYS A 70 17.14 -5.26 -4.95
C LYS A 70 15.67 -5.24 -4.51
N GLY A 71 14.97 -4.12 -4.70
CA GLY A 71 13.53 -4.01 -4.46
C GLY A 71 12.75 -5.03 -5.27
N ARG A 72 11.86 -5.77 -4.61
CA ARG A 72 11.04 -6.82 -5.24
C ARG A 72 9.95 -6.21 -6.11
N THR A 73 9.34 -5.13 -5.64
CA THR A 73 8.30 -4.42 -6.38
C THR A 73 8.86 -3.31 -7.26
N ALA A 74 8.18 -3.06 -8.37
CA ALA A 74 8.48 -1.89 -9.19
C ALA A 74 8.27 -0.59 -8.41
N CYS A 75 7.39 -0.60 -7.41
CA CYS A 75 7.20 0.55 -6.54
C CYS A 75 8.45 0.85 -5.71
N VAL A 76 8.94 -0.13 -4.93
CA VAL A 76 10.12 0.06 -4.08
C VAL A 76 11.36 0.39 -4.91
N ARG A 77 11.51 -0.21 -6.10
CA ARG A 77 12.62 0.17 -7.00
C ARG A 77 12.54 1.63 -7.46
N ARG A 78 11.35 2.11 -7.85
CA ARG A 78 11.16 3.51 -8.26
C ARG A 78 11.29 4.49 -7.09
N ALA A 79 10.72 4.15 -5.94
CA ALA A 79 10.84 4.96 -4.73
C ALA A 79 12.30 5.06 -4.28
N GLY A 80 13.05 3.95 -4.33
CA GLY A 80 14.49 3.92 -4.07
C GLY A 80 15.27 4.85 -5.01
N ALA A 81 14.96 4.83 -6.31
CA ALA A 81 15.60 5.72 -7.29
C ALA A 81 15.26 7.21 -7.07
N VAL A 82 14.01 7.53 -6.72
CA VAL A 82 13.59 8.90 -6.40
C VAL A 82 14.30 9.41 -5.15
N MET A 83 14.30 8.63 -4.08
CA MET A 83 14.94 8.98 -2.81
C MET A 83 16.45 9.17 -2.98
N GLU A 84 17.12 8.24 -3.66
CA GLU A 84 18.56 8.34 -3.94
C GLU A 84 18.91 9.64 -4.65
N ARG A 85 18.20 9.95 -5.75
CA ARG A 85 18.41 11.18 -6.53
C ARG A 85 18.18 12.45 -5.70
N ASP A 86 17.05 12.51 -4.98
CA ASP A 86 16.64 13.74 -4.32
C ASP A 86 17.44 13.97 -3.03
N HIS A 87 17.75 12.93 -2.26
CA HIS A 87 18.62 13.06 -1.08
C HIS A 87 20.08 13.35 -1.44
N ARG A 88 20.59 12.94 -2.62
CA ARG A 88 21.89 13.42 -3.11
C ARG A 88 21.91 14.93 -3.32
N LYS A 89 20.80 15.52 -3.81
CA LYS A 89 20.69 16.97 -3.98
C LYS A 89 20.64 17.69 -2.63
N LEU A 90 19.86 17.17 -1.68
CA LEU A 90 19.79 17.72 -0.32
C LEU A 90 21.17 17.65 0.37
N ALA A 91 21.87 16.52 0.27
CA ALA A 91 23.23 16.37 0.80
C ALA A 91 24.23 17.34 0.17
N ALA A 92 24.10 17.64 -1.12
CA ALA A 92 24.94 18.62 -1.79
C ALA A 92 24.66 20.06 -1.31
N GLN A 93 23.40 20.41 -1.07
CA GLN A 93 23.00 21.71 -0.53
C GLN A 93 23.51 21.92 0.91
N GLU A 94 23.49 20.87 1.73
CA GLU A 94 24.08 20.88 3.08
C GLU A 94 25.59 21.07 3.03
N LEU A 95 26.27 20.37 2.11
CA LEU A 95 27.72 20.51 1.93
C LEU A 95 28.10 21.92 1.46
N GLU A 96 27.32 22.50 0.54
CA GLU A 96 27.52 23.87 0.08
C GLU A 96 27.38 24.88 1.22
N ALA A 97 26.30 24.79 2.00
CA ALA A 97 26.09 25.65 3.16
C ALA A 97 27.19 25.47 4.21
N ALA A 98 27.55 24.23 4.53
CA ALA A 98 28.62 23.94 5.49
C ALA A 98 29.98 24.51 5.02
N THR A 99 30.28 24.43 3.72
CA THR A 99 31.50 25.02 3.13
C THR A 99 31.51 26.54 3.25
N GLN A 100 30.39 27.20 2.93
CA GLN A 100 30.25 28.66 3.05
C GLN A 100 30.44 29.14 4.50
N LEU A 101 30.02 28.31 5.46
CA LEU A 101 30.04 28.62 6.89
C LEU A 101 31.28 28.10 7.62
N GLY A 102 32.20 27.41 6.93
CA GLY A 102 33.39 26.81 7.54
C GLY A 102 33.10 25.66 8.52
N VAL A 103 31.95 25.00 8.37
CA VAL A 103 31.50 23.88 9.21
C VAL A 103 31.98 22.56 8.60
N GLY A 104 32.62 21.71 9.41
CA GLY A 104 32.97 20.35 9.01
C GLY A 104 31.76 19.40 9.07
N LEU A 105 31.50 18.66 7.99
CA LEU A 105 30.50 17.60 7.96
C LEU A 105 31.15 16.22 8.11
N VAL A 106 30.51 15.35 8.88
CA VAL A 106 30.85 13.92 8.90
C VAL A 106 30.29 13.28 7.64
N THR A 107 31.14 12.84 6.71
CA THR A 107 30.72 12.33 5.38
C THR A 107 30.60 10.80 5.31
N ILE A 108 30.80 10.11 6.42
CA ILE A 108 30.74 8.64 6.51
C ILE A 108 29.62 8.27 7.49
N PRO A 109 28.73 7.32 7.15
CA PRO A 109 27.72 6.84 8.09
C PRO A 109 28.35 6.29 9.37
N SER A 110 27.73 6.53 10.53
CA SER A 110 28.14 5.94 11.82
C SER A 110 28.07 4.41 11.82
N LEU A 111 28.72 3.76 12.79
CA LEU A 111 28.67 2.30 12.95
C LEU A 111 27.22 1.80 13.10
N ALA A 112 26.42 2.44 13.95
CA ALA A 112 25.03 2.07 14.16
C ALA A 112 24.19 2.19 12.87
N GLN A 113 24.44 3.21 12.05
CA GLN A 113 23.77 3.34 10.75
C GLN A 113 24.17 2.21 9.80
N ARG A 114 25.47 1.89 9.72
CA ARG A 114 25.95 0.77 8.89
C ARG A 114 25.33 -0.56 9.32
N GLU A 115 25.26 -0.85 10.61
CA GLU A 115 24.61 -2.08 11.12
C GLU A 115 23.13 -2.16 10.73
N ARG A 116 22.39 -1.05 10.81
CA ARG A 116 20.99 -1.00 10.37
C ARG A 116 20.84 -1.20 8.86
N LEU A 117 21.75 -0.61 8.07
CA LEU A 117 21.79 -0.78 6.62
C LEU A 117 22.16 -2.21 6.22
N ASP A 118 23.11 -2.84 6.91
CA ASP A 118 23.51 -4.23 6.72
C ASP A 118 22.36 -5.19 7.07
N ALA A 119 21.67 -4.94 8.19
CA ALA A 119 20.50 -5.72 8.58
C ALA A 119 19.34 -5.61 7.56
N LEU A 120 19.16 -4.43 6.95
CA LEU A 120 18.21 -4.24 5.87
C LEU A 120 18.66 -4.93 4.58
N ALA A 121 19.93 -4.80 4.21
CA ALA A 121 20.52 -5.42 3.03
C ALA A 121 20.52 -6.95 3.11
N ALA A 122 20.71 -7.53 4.29
CA ALA A 122 20.62 -8.97 4.53
C ALA A 122 19.23 -9.56 4.21
N LYS A 123 18.19 -8.72 4.16
CA LYS A 123 16.83 -9.13 3.73
C LYS A 123 16.66 -9.11 2.22
N ALA A 124 17.61 -8.61 1.44
CA ALA A 124 17.50 -8.53 -0.01
C ALA A 124 17.20 -9.92 -0.61
N GLY A 125 16.28 -9.96 -1.58
CA GLY A 125 15.81 -11.20 -2.19
C GLY A 125 14.75 -11.96 -1.38
N THR A 126 14.58 -11.71 -0.09
CA THR A 126 13.50 -12.31 0.73
C THR A 126 12.15 -11.62 0.49
N SER A 127 11.04 -12.30 0.73
CA SER A 127 9.69 -11.71 0.62
C SER A 127 9.44 -10.53 1.58
N GLY A 128 10.23 -10.41 2.65
CA GLY A 128 10.12 -9.33 3.64
C GLY A 128 10.91 -8.06 3.31
N TYR A 129 11.72 -8.05 2.23
CA TYR A 129 12.62 -6.93 1.93
C TYR A 129 11.87 -5.59 1.76
N ASP A 130 10.88 -5.54 0.88
CA ASP A 130 10.16 -4.31 0.55
C ASP A 130 9.42 -3.71 1.76
N ALA A 131 8.85 -4.56 2.63
CA ALA A 131 8.18 -4.12 3.84
C ALA A 131 9.18 -3.56 4.86
N ALA A 132 10.33 -4.22 5.03
CA ALA A 132 11.41 -3.74 5.88
C ALA A 132 11.99 -2.41 5.36
N TRP A 133 12.16 -2.28 4.05
CA TRP A 133 12.68 -1.07 3.43
C TRP A 133 11.72 0.11 3.59
N LEU A 134 10.41 -0.08 3.38
CA LEU A 134 9.42 0.98 3.59
C LEU A 134 9.28 1.39 5.06
N ALA A 135 9.39 0.45 5.99
CA ALA A 135 9.42 0.76 7.41
C ALA A 135 10.68 1.56 7.78
N PHE A 136 11.83 1.14 7.27
CA PHE A 136 13.10 1.84 7.44
C PHE A 136 13.02 3.28 6.92
N GLN A 137 12.58 3.47 5.67
CA GLN A 137 12.50 4.81 5.09
C GLN A 137 11.50 5.70 5.83
N ARG A 138 10.34 5.20 6.27
CA ARG A 138 9.42 6.02 7.09
C ARG A 138 10.09 6.53 8.35
N GLN A 139 10.77 5.65 9.09
CA GLN A 139 11.47 6.04 10.31
C GLN A 139 12.55 7.10 10.06
N GLU A 140 13.37 6.93 9.01
CA GLU A 140 14.41 7.90 8.68
C GLU A 140 13.84 9.26 8.25
N HIS A 141 12.74 9.26 7.48
CA HIS A 141 12.11 10.51 7.01
C HIS A 141 11.35 11.23 8.13
N GLU A 142 10.70 10.50 9.05
CA GLU A 142 10.08 11.10 10.24
C GLU A 142 11.14 11.74 11.15
N ALA A 143 12.27 11.07 11.34
CA ALA A 143 13.38 11.61 12.12
C ALA A 143 14.00 12.85 11.47
N LEU A 144 14.22 12.81 10.14
CA LEU A 144 14.76 13.95 9.39
C LEU A 144 13.79 15.14 9.38
N LEU A 145 12.48 14.90 9.23
CA LEU A 145 11.48 15.97 9.27
C LEU A 145 11.50 16.69 10.62
N LYS A 146 11.66 15.95 11.72
CA LYS A 146 11.81 16.53 13.05
C LYS A 146 13.06 17.41 13.18
N LEU A 147 14.20 16.99 12.62
CA LEU A 147 15.42 17.81 12.59
C LEU A 147 15.19 19.12 11.81
N ILE A 148 14.51 19.04 10.67
CA ILE A 148 14.14 20.21 9.86
C ILE A 148 13.25 21.15 10.68
N GLU A 149 12.20 20.65 11.30
CA GLU A 149 11.28 21.47 12.12
C GLU A 149 12.00 22.15 13.29
N GLU A 150 12.92 21.43 13.96
CA GLU A 150 13.71 21.98 15.06
C GLU A 150 14.66 23.09 14.59
N GLU A 151 15.32 22.93 13.44
CA GLU A 151 16.18 23.95 12.84
C GLU A 151 15.38 25.19 12.42
N LEU A 152 14.21 25.00 11.80
CA LEU A 152 13.35 26.12 11.42
C LEU A 152 12.86 26.91 12.65
N ALA A 153 12.61 26.22 13.75
CA ALA A 153 12.16 26.84 15.00
C ALA A 153 13.29 27.52 15.79
N LYS A 154 14.47 26.88 15.90
CA LYS A 154 15.53 27.28 16.84
C LYS A 154 16.82 27.78 16.19
N GLY A 155 17.05 27.43 14.92
CA GLY A 155 18.21 27.86 14.14
C GLY A 155 18.24 29.37 13.97
N THR A 156 19.46 29.89 13.82
CA THR A 156 19.72 31.33 13.77
C THR A 156 20.37 31.75 12.45
N ASP A 157 21.10 30.85 11.81
CA ASP A 157 21.76 31.12 10.53
C ASP A 157 20.77 31.04 9.36
N GLN A 158 20.70 32.09 8.54
CA GLN A 158 19.71 32.16 7.46
C GLN A 158 20.01 31.22 6.30
N THR A 159 21.27 30.88 6.06
CA THR A 159 21.69 29.92 5.03
C THR A 159 21.23 28.53 5.43
N VAL A 160 21.48 28.12 6.69
CA VAL A 160 21.06 26.81 7.20
C VAL A 160 19.52 26.69 7.22
N LYS A 161 18.81 27.71 7.68
CA LYS A 161 17.33 27.75 7.61
C LYS A 161 16.79 27.73 6.19
N SER A 162 17.53 28.29 5.22
CA SER A 162 17.14 28.22 3.80
C SER A 162 17.26 26.78 3.27
N VAL A 163 18.35 26.08 3.60
CA VAL A 163 18.53 24.65 3.27
C VAL A 163 17.42 23.81 3.89
N ALA A 164 17.14 24.00 5.19
CA ALA A 164 16.06 23.29 5.89
C ALA A 164 14.68 23.54 5.26
N ARG A 165 14.34 24.79 4.93
CA ARG A 165 13.08 25.13 4.23
C ARG A 165 12.97 24.46 2.86
N GLY A 166 14.06 24.39 2.11
CA GLY A 166 14.09 23.72 0.81
C GLY A 166 13.93 22.19 0.91
N ALA A 167 14.48 21.60 1.96
CA ALA A 167 14.41 20.16 2.21
C ALA A 167 13.00 19.69 2.65
N GLN A 168 12.30 20.50 3.46
CA GLN A 168 11.02 20.13 4.06
C GLN A 168 9.99 19.55 3.06
N PRO A 169 9.61 20.24 1.95
CA PRO A 169 8.60 19.72 1.03
C PRO A 169 9.04 18.44 0.30
N VAL A 170 10.34 18.22 0.12
CA VAL A 170 10.90 17.00 -0.48
C VAL A 170 10.75 15.84 0.49
N VAL A 171 11.12 16.04 1.75
CA VAL A 171 11.01 15.01 2.81
C VAL A 171 9.54 14.66 3.08
N GLU A 172 8.63 15.65 3.10
CA GLU A 172 7.18 15.41 3.22
C GLU A 172 6.61 14.63 2.02
N MET A 173 7.04 14.95 0.80
CA MET A 173 6.69 14.18 -0.40
C MET A 173 7.17 12.73 -0.28
N HIS A 174 8.41 12.51 0.12
CA HIS A 174 8.96 11.16 0.32
C HIS A 174 8.22 10.40 1.42
N LEU A 175 7.90 11.06 2.54
CA LEU A 175 7.14 10.43 3.63
C LEU A 175 5.75 10.01 3.15
N ARG A 176 5.06 10.83 2.33
CA ARG A 176 3.81 10.43 1.66
C ARG A 176 4.01 9.28 0.67
N MET A 177 5.15 9.25 -0.01
CA MET A 177 5.51 8.16 -0.92
C MET A 177 5.60 6.83 -0.18
N VAL A 178 6.31 6.75 0.95
CA VAL A 178 6.50 5.48 1.68
C VAL A 178 5.43 5.16 2.73
N SER A 179 4.59 6.14 3.09
CA SER A 179 3.46 5.95 4.01
C SER A 179 2.12 5.70 3.32
N GLY A 180 2.00 5.96 2.02
CA GLY A 180 0.71 5.88 1.32
C GLY A 180 0.78 5.40 -0.13
N SER A 181 1.71 5.94 -0.93
CA SER A 181 1.75 5.73 -2.39
C SER A 181 2.53 4.48 -2.80
N CYS A 182 3.51 4.10 -1.99
CA CYS A 182 4.35 2.94 -2.19
C CYS A 182 4.16 1.96 -1.05
N ARG A 183 3.51 0.85 -1.37
CA ARG A 183 3.29 -0.26 -0.45
C ARG A 183 4.21 -1.40 -0.87
N ALA A 184 4.73 -2.14 0.10
CA ALA A 184 5.33 -3.42 -0.19
C ALA A 184 4.23 -4.21 -0.91
N GLU A 185 4.58 -5.03 -1.89
CA GLU A 185 3.66 -6.07 -2.31
C GLU A 185 3.49 -7.00 -1.10
N THR A 186 2.59 -6.61 -0.20
CA THR A 186 1.74 -7.58 0.44
C THR A 186 1.07 -8.32 -0.70
N GLY A 187 1.00 -9.64 -0.59
CA GLY A 187 0.04 -10.38 -1.39
C GLY A 187 -1.34 -9.72 -1.32
N SER A 188 -2.23 -10.18 -2.17
CA SER A 188 -3.65 -9.86 -2.11
C SER A 188 -4.12 -9.70 -0.66
N PRO A 189 -4.73 -8.55 -0.30
CA PRO A 189 -5.20 -8.31 1.06
C PRO A 189 -5.89 -9.54 1.64
N ILE A 190 -5.50 -9.90 2.86
CA ILE A 190 -6.14 -11.03 3.54
C ILE A 190 -7.54 -10.58 3.94
N VAL A 191 -8.55 -11.27 3.45
CA VAL A 191 -9.95 -11.04 3.84
C VAL A 191 -10.25 -11.94 5.03
N SER A 192 -10.39 -11.34 6.22
CA SER A 192 -10.78 -12.04 7.45
C SER A 192 -12.22 -11.68 7.82
N THR A 193 -13.13 -12.60 7.55
CA THR A 193 -14.59 -12.40 7.68
C THR A 193 -15.22 -13.43 8.63
N GLY A 194 -14.44 -14.07 9.51
CA GLY A 194 -14.97 -15.08 10.42
C GLY A 194 -14.04 -15.38 11.57
N GLU A 195 -14.58 -15.30 12.78
CA GLU A 195 -13.88 -15.54 14.06
C GLU A 195 -14.71 -16.39 15.04
N GLY A 196 -15.88 -16.88 14.61
CA GLY A 196 -16.80 -17.60 15.50
C GLY A 196 -16.69 -19.12 15.36
N GLY A 197 -16.43 -19.63 14.16
CA GLY A 197 -16.26 -21.06 13.90
C GLY A 197 -17.56 -21.85 13.80
N GLN A 198 -18.73 -21.21 13.95
CA GLN A 198 -20.03 -21.88 13.96
C GLN A 198 -20.32 -22.58 12.63
N VAL A 199 -19.85 -22.03 11.51
CA VAL A 199 -20.02 -22.68 10.21
C VAL A 199 -19.17 -23.96 10.13
N ALA A 200 -17.97 -23.97 10.71
CA ALA A 200 -17.13 -25.17 10.75
C ALA A 200 -17.72 -26.25 11.68
N ASP A 201 -18.34 -25.84 12.79
CA ASP A 201 -19.02 -26.77 13.71
C ASP A 201 -20.26 -27.41 13.08
N ALA A 202 -21.04 -26.63 12.33
CA ALA A 202 -22.19 -27.13 11.58
C ALA A 202 -21.76 -28.17 10.53
N GLU A 203 -20.67 -27.92 9.81
CA GLU A 203 -20.10 -28.88 8.86
C GLU A 203 -19.60 -30.15 9.56
N ARG A 204 -18.88 -30.03 10.67
CA ARG A 204 -18.40 -31.19 11.45
C ARG A 204 -19.56 -32.05 11.94
N THR A 205 -20.63 -31.41 12.40
CA THR A 205 -21.86 -32.10 12.85
C THR A 205 -22.50 -32.84 11.69
N ARG A 206 -22.64 -32.19 10.53
CA ARG A 206 -23.16 -32.81 9.30
C ARG A 206 -22.34 -34.02 8.85
N SER A 207 -21.01 -33.92 8.89
CA SER A 207 -20.12 -35.03 8.54
C SER A 207 -20.26 -36.21 9.50
N ARG A 208 -20.40 -35.95 10.82
CA ARG A 208 -20.66 -36.98 11.82
C ARG A 208 -22.01 -37.68 11.58
N THR A 209 -23.06 -36.91 11.31
CA THR A 209 -24.37 -37.51 10.99
C THR A 209 -24.34 -38.31 9.71
N ALA A 210 -23.59 -37.86 8.69
CA ALA A 210 -23.44 -38.60 7.44
C ALA A 210 -22.68 -39.92 7.65
N LEU A 211 -21.59 -39.91 8.42
CA LEU A 211 -20.85 -41.13 8.78
C LEU A 211 -21.72 -42.11 9.57
N ALA A 212 -22.53 -41.62 10.51
CA ALA A 212 -23.47 -42.45 11.27
C ALA A 212 -24.55 -43.07 10.36
N LEU A 213 -25.14 -42.28 9.45
CA LEU A 213 -26.12 -42.77 8.46
C LEU A 213 -25.50 -43.80 7.51
N LEU A 214 -24.26 -43.60 7.09
CA LEU A 214 -23.53 -44.54 6.25
C LEU A 214 -23.32 -45.87 6.97
N GLY A 215 -22.87 -45.84 8.23
CA GLY A 215 -22.68 -47.03 9.06
C GLY A 215 -23.99 -47.80 9.28
N ILE A 216 -25.08 -47.11 9.60
CA ILE A 216 -26.42 -47.70 9.77
C ILE A 216 -26.89 -48.31 8.44
N GLY A 217 -26.74 -47.59 7.33
CA GLY A 217 -27.15 -48.04 6.00
C GLY A 217 -26.42 -49.30 5.57
N VAL A 218 -25.08 -49.34 5.73
CA VAL A 218 -24.25 -50.52 5.42
C VAL A 218 -24.63 -51.70 6.31
N LEU A 219 -24.82 -51.49 7.62
CA LEU A 219 -25.25 -52.54 8.54
C LEU A 219 -26.60 -53.15 8.13
N LEU A 220 -27.58 -52.32 7.79
CA LEU A 220 -28.91 -52.76 7.33
C LEU A 220 -28.87 -53.54 6.01
N LEU A 221 -27.86 -53.31 5.17
CA LEU A 221 -27.64 -54.03 3.92
C LEU A 221 -26.94 -55.38 4.14
N LEU A 222 -26.09 -55.51 5.16
CA LEU A 222 -25.25 -56.69 5.42
C LEU A 222 -25.88 -57.76 6.34
N VAL A 223 -26.89 -57.42 7.16
CA VAL A 223 -27.57 -58.42 8.01
C VAL A 223 -28.40 -59.39 7.14
N GLY A 224 -28.15 -60.71 7.32
CA GLY A 224 -28.37 -61.80 6.35
C GLY A 224 -29.80 -62.15 5.87
N LYS A 225 -29.92 -63.29 5.17
CA LYS A 225 -30.98 -63.73 4.23
C LYS A 225 -32.46 -63.72 4.71
N GLN A 226 -32.77 -63.34 5.95
CA GLN A 226 -34.13 -63.29 6.53
C GLN A 226 -34.78 -61.89 6.51
N VAL A 227 -34.20 -60.91 5.81
CA VAL A 227 -34.61 -59.50 5.92
C VAL A 227 -35.68 -59.09 4.89
N ARG A 228 -36.80 -58.53 5.38
CA ARG A 228 -37.91 -57.95 4.57
C ARG A 228 -37.42 -56.83 3.65
N VAL A 229 -37.88 -56.79 2.39
CA VAL A 229 -37.53 -55.80 1.35
C VAL A 229 -37.54 -54.34 1.86
N ARG A 230 -38.49 -53.98 2.74
CA ARG A 230 -38.58 -52.65 3.36
C ARG A 230 -37.30 -52.21 4.10
N ARG A 231 -36.59 -53.13 4.77
CA ARG A 231 -35.33 -52.81 5.49
C ARG A 231 -34.17 -52.50 4.55
N ARG A 232 -34.09 -53.17 3.40
CA ARG A 232 -33.08 -52.89 2.36
C ARG A 232 -33.31 -51.54 1.70
N LEU A 233 -34.56 -51.17 1.46
CA LEU A 233 -34.93 -49.84 0.97
C LEU A 233 -34.53 -48.73 1.94
N VAL A 234 -34.74 -48.93 3.25
CA VAL A 234 -34.29 -47.99 4.28
C VAL A 234 -32.77 -47.88 4.34
N GLY A 235 -32.05 -49.01 4.25
CA GLY A 235 -30.59 -49.03 4.19
C GLY A 235 -30.04 -48.27 2.97
N ALA A 236 -30.60 -48.51 1.78
CA ALA A 236 -30.23 -47.79 0.57
C ALA A 236 -30.52 -46.28 0.66
N ALA A 237 -31.69 -45.89 1.17
CA ALA A 237 -32.04 -44.49 1.37
C ALA A 237 -31.08 -43.78 2.35
N ALA A 238 -30.68 -44.45 3.45
CA ALA A 238 -29.72 -43.92 4.40
C ALA A 238 -28.32 -43.71 3.79
N VAL A 239 -27.85 -44.65 2.96
CA VAL A 239 -26.58 -44.52 2.22
C VAL A 239 -26.65 -43.36 1.22
N VAL A 240 -27.73 -43.25 0.45
CA VAL A 240 -27.92 -42.14 -0.50
C VAL A 240 -27.96 -40.80 0.23
N ALA A 241 -28.69 -40.71 1.35
CA ALA A 241 -28.73 -39.51 2.17
C ALA A 241 -27.34 -39.14 2.72
N ALA A 242 -26.57 -40.12 3.22
CA ALA A 242 -25.20 -39.92 3.69
C ALA A 242 -24.28 -39.40 2.56
N LEU A 243 -24.34 -40.01 1.37
CA LEU A 243 -23.56 -39.60 0.20
C LEU A 243 -23.90 -38.17 -0.24
N VAL A 244 -25.18 -37.79 -0.27
CA VAL A 244 -25.62 -36.43 -0.58
C VAL A 244 -25.14 -35.43 0.49
N MET A 245 -25.06 -35.82 1.75
CA MET A 245 -24.53 -34.93 2.80
C MET A 245 -23.02 -34.70 2.70
N VAL A 246 -22.25 -35.69 2.26
CA VAL A 246 -20.78 -35.61 2.12
C VAL A 246 -20.39 -34.94 0.81
N PHE A 247 -21.04 -35.30 -0.30
CA PHE A 247 -20.63 -34.90 -1.65
C PHE A 247 -21.58 -33.92 -2.34
N GLY A 248 -22.75 -33.63 -1.76
CA GLY A 248 -23.77 -32.77 -2.38
C GLY A 248 -23.60 -31.27 -2.15
N GLY A 249 -22.50 -30.81 -1.56
CA GLY A 249 -22.16 -29.39 -1.57
C GLY A 249 -21.71 -28.97 -2.97
N PRO A 250 -22.04 -27.77 -3.47
CA PRO A 250 -21.42 -27.30 -4.70
C PRO A 250 -19.90 -27.33 -4.47
N GLY A 251 -19.12 -27.86 -5.42
CA GLY A 251 -17.66 -27.74 -5.38
C GLY A 251 -17.23 -26.37 -5.90
N ASP A 252 -15.92 -26.22 -6.09
CA ASP A 252 -15.43 -25.19 -7.00
C ASP A 252 -15.93 -25.52 -8.43
N GLY A 253 -16.40 -24.51 -9.15
CA GLY A 253 -17.06 -24.72 -10.45
C GLY A 253 -17.26 -23.44 -11.25
N GLY A 254 -17.54 -23.58 -12.54
CA GLY A 254 -17.69 -22.46 -13.48
C GLY A 254 -16.36 -21.81 -13.92
N GLN A 255 -16.40 -20.94 -14.92
CA GLN A 255 -15.22 -20.25 -15.46
C GLN A 255 -15.05 -18.88 -14.79
N VAL A 256 -13.88 -18.64 -14.18
CA VAL A 256 -13.56 -17.33 -13.58
C VAL A 256 -13.39 -16.32 -14.71
N PRO A 257 -14.07 -15.16 -14.69
CA PRO A 257 -13.88 -14.11 -15.67
C PRO A 257 -12.41 -13.66 -15.70
N GLU A 258 -11.83 -13.65 -16.90
CA GLU A 258 -10.41 -13.38 -17.10
C GLU A 258 -10.03 -11.99 -16.58
N ALA A 259 -8.92 -11.95 -15.83
CA ALA A 259 -8.34 -10.72 -15.36
C ALA A 259 -7.43 -10.15 -16.45
N GLY A 260 -7.87 -9.10 -17.14
CA GLY A 260 -7.02 -8.31 -18.04
C GLY A 260 -6.42 -7.07 -17.36
N ALA A 261 -5.48 -6.40 -18.02
CA ALA A 261 -4.90 -5.14 -17.58
C ALA A 261 -5.99 -4.09 -17.31
N ALA A 262 -5.94 -3.43 -16.14
CA ALA A 262 -6.94 -2.47 -15.72
C ALA A 262 -7.01 -1.28 -16.70
N VAL A 263 -8.23 -0.90 -17.10
CA VAL A 263 -8.48 0.30 -17.91
C VAL A 263 -8.28 1.53 -17.01
N SER A 264 -7.59 2.55 -17.52
CA SER A 264 -7.10 3.72 -16.76
C SER A 264 -8.19 4.76 -16.43
N ASP A 265 -9.37 4.68 -17.06
CA ASP A 265 -10.39 5.71 -16.93
C ASP A 265 -11.40 5.28 -15.86
N ARG A 266 -11.08 5.60 -14.60
CA ARG A 266 -12.03 5.50 -13.50
C ARG A 266 -12.93 6.74 -13.50
N GLU A 267 -14.05 6.64 -14.21
CA GLU A 267 -15.23 7.51 -14.03
C GLU A 267 -15.56 7.65 -12.53
N ALA A 268 -16.09 8.81 -12.11
CA ALA A 268 -16.49 9.03 -10.72
C ALA A 268 -17.52 7.96 -10.29
N ALA A 269 -17.06 7.02 -9.48
CA ALA A 269 -17.74 5.76 -9.23
C ALA A 269 -18.75 5.92 -8.08
N ILE A 270 -20.05 5.80 -8.35
CA ILE A 270 -21.10 5.97 -7.33
C ILE A 270 -21.09 4.74 -6.39
N PRO A 271 -20.91 4.92 -5.07
CA PRO A 271 -20.77 3.79 -4.16
C PRO A 271 -22.02 2.89 -4.11
N PRO A 272 -21.85 1.56 -3.99
CA PRO A 272 -22.95 0.65 -3.69
C PRO A 272 -23.47 0.88 -2.27
N VAL A 273 -24.80 0.83 -2.11
CA VAL A 273 -25.48 0.99 -0.83
C VAL A 273 -26.27 -0.25 -0.41
N ARG A 274 -26.53 -1.18 -1.33
CA ARG A 274 -27.27 -2.42 -1.04
C ARG A 274 -26.86 -3.57 -1.95
N LEU A 275 -26.77 -4.77 -1.37
CA LEU A 275 -26.57 -6.04 -2.07
C LEU A 275 -27.79 -6.93 -1.84
N THR A 276 -28.34 -7.47 -2.91
CA THR A 276 -29.46 -8.42 -2.85
C THR A 276 -29.11 -9.67 -3.64
N LEU A 277 -29.21 -10.82 -2.98
CA LEU A 277 -29.08 -12.15 -3.57
C LEU A 277 -30.37 -12.93 -3.22
N PRO A 278 -31.36 -12.98 -4.14
CA PRO A 278 -32.68 -13.52 -3.85
C PRO A 278 -32.67 -14.91 -3.23
N GLY A 279 -33.35 -15.07 -2.09
CA GLY A 279 -33.41 -16.34 -1.34
C GLY A 279 -32.19 -16.62 -0.44
N TYR A 280 -31.16 -15.76 -0.45
CA TYR A 280 -29.93 -15.98 0.32
C TYR A 280 -29.63 -14.83 1.29
N LEU A 281 -29.60 -13.58 0.81
CA LEU A 281 -29.31 -12.41 1.64
C LEU A 281 -29.82 -11.11 1.01
N GLU A 282 -30.07 -10.14 1.88
CA GLU A 282 -30.21 -8.73 1.53
C GLU A 282 -29.54 -7.91 2.63
N ALA A 283 -28.64 -7.00 2.27
CA ALA A 283 -27.83 -6.29 3.25
C ALA A 283 -27.41 -4.89 2.79
N PRO A 284 -27.26 -3.95 3.74
CA PRO A 284 -26.63 -2.67 3.46
C PRO A 284 -25.15 -2.89 3.07
N VAL A 285 -24.69 -2.07 2.13
CA VAL A 285 -23.30 -2.03 1.70
C VAL A 285 -22.67 -0.72 2.15
N MET A 286 -21.48 -0.81 2.72
CA MET A 286 -20.70 0.35 3.17
C MET A 286 -19.28 0.32 2.62
N PRO A 287 -18.66 1.47 2.37
CA PRO A 287 -17.27 1.51 1.92
C PRO A 287 -16.33 1.00 3.02
N VAL A 288 -15.36 0.18 2.62
CA VAL A 288 -14.27 -0.30 3.47
C VAL A 288 -12.94 -0.12 2.77
N ALA A 289 -11.88 0.08 3.56
CA ALA A 289 -10.52 0.24 3.06
C ALA A 289 -9.67 -1.01 3.36
N THR A 290 -8.44 -1.02 2.87
CA THR A 290 -7.42 -1.96 3.37
C THR A 290 -6.78 -1.34 4.61
N ALA A 291 -6.73 -2.08 5.71
CA ALA A 291 -6.09 -1.65 6.95
C ALA A 291 -4.54 -1.63 6.80
N ARG A 292 -3.87 -0.97 7.75
CA ARG A 292 -2.40 -0.79 7.75
C ARG A 292 -1.63 -2.12 7.86
N ASP A 293 -2.27 -3.16 8.38
CA ASP A 293 -1.76 -4.52 8.52
C ASP A 293 -1.93 -5.36 7.23
N GLY A 294 -2.50 -4.79 6.17
CA GLY A 294 -2.71 -5.46 4.89
C GLY A 294 -3.99 -6.29 4.83
N HIS A 295 -4.82 -6.29 5.86
CA HIS A 295 -6.13 -6.94 5.82
C HIS A 295 -7.17 -6.05 5.14
N LEU A 296 -8.08 -6.65 4.39
CA LEU A 296 -9.28 -5.94 3.95
C LEU A 296 -10.16 -5.69 5.19
N GLN A 297 -10.50 -4.43 5.46
CA GLN A 297 -11.45 -4.11 6.51
C GLN A 297 -12.81 -4.70 6.16
N VAL A 298 -13.50 -5.19 7.18
CA VAL A 298 -14.85 -5.73 7.09
C VAL A 298 -15.71 -4.94 8.10
N PRO A 299 -17.00 -4.68 7.83
CA PRO A 299 -17.85 -3.99 8.78
C PRO A 299 -17.86 -4.64 10.16
N LYS A 300 -17.92 -3.84 11.23
CA LYS A 300 -18.04 -4.37 12.61
C LYS A 300 -19.32 -5.16 12.84
N SER A 301 -20.38 -4.79 12.13
CA SER A 301 -21.65 -5.48 12.12
C SER A 301 -21.55 -6.71 11.21
N THR A 302 -21.95 -7.87 11.73
CA THR A 302 -22.02 -9.10 10.92
C THR A 302 -23.17 -9.10 9.94
N ALA A 303 -24.09 -8.13 10.01
CA ALA A 303 -25.22 -7.98 9.10
C ALA A 303 -24.88 -7.12 7.86
N ASP A 304 -23.74 -6.44 7.87
CA ASP A 304 -23.38 -5.47 6.84
C ASP A 304 -22.32 -6.02 5.89
N VAL A 305 -22.30 -5.48 4.66
CA VAL A 305 -21.35 -5.86 3.62
C VAL A 305 -20.38 -4.71 3.37
N GLY A 306 -19.09 -5.01 3.32
CA GLY A 306 -18.05 -4.05 2.99
C GLY A 306 -17.76 -4.05 1.49
N TRP A 307 -17.86 -2.90 0.83
CA TRP A 307 -17.34 -2.68 -0.52
C TRP A 307 -15.93 -2.10 -0.46
N TRP A 308 -14.97 -2.75 -1.11
CA TRP A 308 -13.61 -2.23 -1.16
C TRP A 308 -13.53 -0.99 -2.05
N ALA A 309 -13.44 0.18 -1.42
CA ALA A 309 -13.61 1.48 -2.09
C ALA A 309 -12.50 1.83 -3.10
N ALA A 310 -11.37 1.11 -3.10
CA ALA A 310 -10.32 1.26 -4.11
C ALA A 310 -10.55 0.37 -5.36
N GLY A 311 -11.56 -0.51 -5.33
CA GLY A 311 -12.01 -1.33 -6.44
C GLY A 311 -12.89 -0.57 -7.42
N ALA A 312 -13.61 -1.32 -8.27
CA ALA A 312 -14.62 -0.72 -9.15
C ALA A 312 -15.94 -0.50 -8.41
N ALA A 313 -16.68 0.53 -8.83
CA ALA A 313 -18.09 0.66 -8.45
C ALA A 313 -18.98 -0.16 -9.40
N PRO A 314 -20.21 -0.48 -8.98
CA PRO A 314 -21.19 -1.05 -9.90
C PRO A 314 -21.36 -0.19 -11.16
N GLY A 315 -21.52 -0.83 -12.32
CA GLY A 315 -21.68 -0.14 -13.60
C GLY A 315 -20.38 0.37 -14.24
N SER A 316 -19.23 0.27 -13.57
CA SER A 316 -17.94 0.60 -14.19
C SER A 316 -17.68 -0.26 -15.44
N ALA A 317 -17.13 0.34 -16.50
CA ALA A 317 -16.80 -0.35 -17.76
C ALA A 317 -15.68 -1.40 -17.62
N GLY A 318 -14.97 -1.41 -16.48
CA GLY A 318 -13.93 -2.37 -16.14
C GLY A 318 -13.69 -2.40 -14.63
N GLY A 319 -13.03 -3.45 -14.17
CA GLY A 319 -12.64 -3.62 -12.78
C GLY A 319 -13.45 -4.67 -12.01
N THR A 320 -13.08 -4.86 -10.74
CA THR A 320 -13.77 -5.78 -9.83
C THR A 320 -14.55 -4.98 -8.80
N VAL A 321 -15.87 -5.17 -8.76
CA VAL A 321 -16.70 -4.77 -7.62
C VAL A 321 -16.49 -5.82 -6.54
N LEU A 322 -15.66 -5.51 -5.54
CA LEU A 322 -15.29 -6.45 -4.49
C LEU A 322 -16.12 -6.18 -3.23
N LEU A 323 -16.94 -7.15 -2.84
CA LEU A 323 -17.77 -7.12 -1.66
C LEU A 323 -17.34 -8.21 -0.69
N ALA A 324 -17.02 -7.85 0.55
CA ALA A 324 -16.63 -8.76 1.62
C ALA A 324 -17.63 -8.71 2.77
N GLY A 325 -17.90 -9.85 3.39
CA GLY A 325 -18.90 -9.94 4.46
C GLY A 325 -18.69 -11.17 5.35
N HIS A 326 -19.15 -11.06 6.58
CA HIS A 326 -18.91 -12.08 7.60
C HIS A 326 -19.53 -13.44 7.27
N VAL A 327 -18.77 -14.53 7.39
CA VAL A 327 -19.32 -15.90 7.43
C VAL A 327 -19.94 -16.17 8.80
N ASP A 328 -19.28 -15.72 9.87
CA ASP A 328 -19.74 -15.76 11.25
C ASP A 328 -18.93 -14.83 12.17
N SER A 329 -19.28 -14.81 13.44
CA SER A 329 -18.60 -14.13 14.54
C SER A 329 -18.85 -14.89 15.84
N ALA A 330 -18.18 -14.53 16.93
CA ALA A 330 -18.47 -15.09 18.25
C ALA A 330 -19.97 -15.05 18.65
N ARG A 331 -20.76 -14.10 18.09
CA ARG A 331 -22.19 -13.91 18.40
C ARG A 331 -23.14 -14.68 17.48
N GLY A 332 -22.67 -15.29 16.41
CA GLY A 332 -23.50 -16.05 15.47
C GLY A 332 -23.11 -15.88 14.01
N ARG A 333 -23.94 -16.42 13.12
CA ARG A 333 -23.70 -16.43 11.67
C ARG A 333 -23.71 -15.03 11.09
N GLY A 334 -22.87 -14.78 10.10
CA GLY A 334 -22.79 -13.50 9.40
C GLY A 334 -23.61 -13.46 8.12
N VAL A 335 -23.69 -12.28 7.52
CA VAL A 335 -24.44 -11.99 6.29
C VAL A 335 -24.08 -12.91 5.13
N PHE A 336 -22.82 -13.34 5.04
CA PHE A 336 -22.30 -14.19 3.97
C PHE A 336 -22.25 -15.68 4.33
N ALA A 337 -22.81 -16.08 5.47
CA ALA A 337 -22.85 -17.48 5.90
C ALA A 337 -23.55 -18.41 4.89
N ALA A 338 -24.40 -17.87 4.02
CA ALA A 338 -25.13 -18.62 2.99
C ALA A 338 -24.40 -18.73 1.65
N LEU A 339 -23.28 -18.02 1.43
CA LEU A 339 -22.61 -17.97 0.12
C LEU A 339 -22.18 -19.35 -0.39
N SER A 340 -21.82 -20.28 0.51
CA SER A 340 -21.43 -21.66 0.12
C SER A 340 -22.56 -22.46 -0.54
N LYS A 341 -23.82 -22.00 -0.40
CA LYS A 341 -25.02 -22.65 -0.95
C LYS A 341 -25.51 -21.99 -2.25
N VAL A 342 -24.88 -20.91 -2.69
CA VAL A 342 -25.29 -20.15 -3.88
C VAL A 342 -24.80 -20.90 -5.13
N PRO A 343 -25.70 -21.25 -6.07
CA PRO A 343 -25.30 -21.94 -7.29
C PRO A 343 -24.70 -20.97 -8.32
N VAL A 344 -23.85 -21.52 -9.19
CA VAL A 344 -23.52 -20.86 -10.47
C VAL A 344 -24.82 -20.70 -11.26
N GLY A 345 -25.02 -19.52 -11.87
CA GLY A 345 -26.25 -19.10 -12.53
C GLY A 345 -27.14 -18.19 -11.67
N ALA A 346 -26.91 -18.10 -10.35
CA ALA A 346 -27.67 -17.23 -9.48
C ALA A 346 -27.55 -15.75 -9.91
N ARG A 347 -28.67 -15.03 -9.84
CA ARG A 347 -28.72 -13.58 -10.09
C ARG A 347 -28.47 -12.82 -8.80
N VAL A 348 -27.72 -11.74 -8.90
CA VAL A 348 -27.41 -10.83 -7.79
C VAL A 348 -27.55 -9.40 -8.28
N SER A 349 -28.07 -8.51 -7.43
CA SER A 349 -28.16 -7.09 -7.74
C SER A 349 -27.39 -6.27 -6.73
N VAL A 350 -26.68 -5.25 -7.22
CA VAL A 350 -26.01 -4.25 -6.41
C VAL A 350 -26.64 -2.90 -6.72
N LYS A 351 -27.25 -2.27 -5.72
CA LYS A 351 -27.85 -0.95 -5.85
C LYS A 351 -26.83 0.12 -5.49
N SER A 352 -26.67 1.12 -6.36
CA SER A 352 -25.81 2.28 -6.21
C SER A 352 -26.52 3.41 -5.45
N GLY A 353 -25.74 4.37 -4.92
CA GLY A 353 -26.25 5.46 -4.09
C GLY A 353 -27.20 6.45 -4.81
N ASP A 354 -27.15 6.50 -6.14
CA ASP A 354 -28.06 7.22 -7.03
C ASP A 354 -29.42 6.52 -7.23
N GLY A 355 -29.51 5.24 -6.86
CA GLY A 355 -30.71 4.43 -7.03
C GLY A 355 -30.58 3.35 -8.09
N ASP A 356 -29.55 3.39 -8.94
CA ASP A 356 -29.37 2.45 -10.05
C ASP A 356 -29.11 1.03 -9.55
N VAL A 357 -29.67 0.05 -10.28
CA VAL A 357 -29.58 -1.37 -9.91
C VAL A 357 -28.79 -2.12 -10.96
N HIS A 358 -27.61 -2.56 -10.59
CA HIS A 358 -26.71 -3.31 -11.46
C HIS A 358 -26.85 -4.80 -11.21
N TRP A 359 -27.26 -5.53 -12.24
CA TRP A 359 -27.46 -6.98 -12.17
C TRP A 359 -26.21 -7.74 -12.60
N TYR A 360 -25.90 -8.80 -11.88
CA TYR A 360 -24.86 -9.75 -12.23
C TYR A 360 -25.40 -11.17 -12.16
N ARG A 361 -24.75 -12.07 -12.88
CA ARG A 361 -24.95 -13.52 -12.79
C ARG A 361 -23.67 -14.17 -12.27
N ILE A 362 -23.80 -14.99 -11.24
CA ILE A 362 -22.70 -15.78 -10.70
C ILE A 362 -22.27 -16.79 -11.75
N VAL A 363 -21.01 -16.75 -12.16
CA VAL A 363 -20.45 -17.62 -13.22
C VAL A 363 -19.36 -18.55 -12.72
N ALA A 364 -18.77 -18.25 -11.55
CA ALA A 364 -17.81 -19.13 -10.94
C ALA A 364 -17.82 -19.06 -9.42
N ARG A 365 -17.40 -20.16 -8.82
CA ARG A 365 -17.09 -20.30 -7.41
C ARG A 365 -15.68 -20.85 -7.25
N ARG A 366 -14.88 -20.25 -6.38
CA ARG A 366 -13.54 -20.73 -6.04
C ARG A 366 -13.24 -20.60 -4.56
N THR A 367 -12.44 -21.54 -4.07
CA THR A 367 -11.92 -21.54 -2.71
C THR A 367 -10.42 -21.31 -2.74
N TYR A 368 -9.95 -20.31 -2.01
CA TYR A 368 -8.54 -19.95 -1.94
C TYR A 368 -8.06 -20.03 -0.50
N ARG A 369 -6.80 -20.41 -0.28
CA ARG A 369 -6.17 -20.16 1.03
C ARG A 369 -6.19 -18.65 1.29
N GLN A 370 -6.35 -18.25 2.55
CA GLN A 370 -6.41 -16.81 2.89
C GLN A 370 -5.19 -16.02 2.39
N SER A 371 -4.01 -16.64 2.38
CA SER A 371 -2.75 -16.07 1.89
C SER A 371 -2.58 -16.13 0.36
N ALA A 372 -3.48 -16.78 -0.35
CA ALA A 372 -3.39 -17.05 -1.78
C ALA A 372 -4.62 -16.54 -2.55
N LEU A 373 -5.29 -15.50 -2.03
CA LEU A 373 -6.31 -14.79 -2.79
C LEU A 373 -5.70 -14.27 -4.11
N PRO A 374 -6.41 -14.34 -5.24
CA PRO A 374 -5.91 -13.82 -6.51
C PRO A 374 -5.68 -12.30 -6.48
N ALA A 375 -4.53 -11.83 -6.96
CA ALA A 375 -4.16 -10.42 -6.89
C ALA A 375 -5.01 -9.53 -7.79
N ASP A 376 -5.56 -10.08 -8.86
CA ASP A 376 -6.49 -9.43 -9.77
C ASP A 376 -7.84 -9.05 -9.14
N LEU A 377 -8.20 -9.65 -8.01
CA LEU A 377 -9.35 -9.17 -7.21
C LEU A 377 -9.16 -7.72 -6.76
N PHE A 378 -7.91 -7.33 -6.51
CA PHE A 378 -7.54 -6.03 -5.94
C PHE A 378 -6.84 -5.12 -6.95
N ARG A 379 -6.24 -5.66 -8.00
CA ARG A 379 -5.55 -4.86 -9.04
C ARG A 379 -6.51 -4.37 -10.13
N GLY A 380 -7.77 -4.80 -10.10
CA GLY A 380 -8.75 -4.55 -11.15
C GLY A 380 -8.70 -5.60 -12.26
N ALA A 381 -9.71 -5.57 -13.13
CA ALA A 381 -9.87 -6.48 -14.27
C ALA A 381 -10.20 -5.63 -15.51
N ALA A 382 -9.74 -6.04 -16.69
CA ALA A 382 -10.08 -5.33 -17.94
C ALA A 382 -11.59 -5.30 -18.20
N ARG A 383 -12.31 -6.36 -17.82
CA ARG A 383 -13.77 -6.47 -17.96
C ARG A 383 -14.46 -6.32 -16.60
N PRO A 384 -15.70 -5.79 -16.58
CA PRO A 384 -16.44 -5.63 -15.35
C PRO A 384 -16.82 -6.98 -14.75
N ARG A 385 -16.57 -7.14 -13.45
CA ARG A 385 -16.99 -8.33 -12.71
C ARG A 385 -17.30 -8.00 -11.25
N LEU A 386 -18.11 -8.84 -10.64
CA LEU A 386 -18.42 -8.86 -9.22
C LEU A 386 -17.59 -9.95 -8.54
N ALA A 387 -17.11 -9.69 -7.33
CA ALA A 387 -16.52 -10.70 -6.44
C ALA A 387 -17.16 -10.60 -5.04
N LEU A 388 -17.83 -11.66 -4.60
CA LEU A 388 -18.35 -11.81 -3.24
C LEU A 388 -17.39 -12.70 -2.44
N VAL A 389 -16.80 -12.18 -1.36
CA VAL A 389 -15.73 -12.84 -0.61
C VAL A 389 -16.11 -13.07 0.85
N THR A 390 -15.94 -14.31 1.33
CA THR A 390 -16.15 -14.67 2.75
C THR A 390 -15.22 -15.80 3.21
N CYS A 391 -15.07 -15.99 4.52
CA CYS A 391 -14.25 -17.04 5.12
C CYS A 391 -14.89 -18.42 4.95
N THR A 392 -14.07 -19.45 4.81
CA THR A 392 -14.52 -20.85 4.70
C THR A 392 -13.43 -21.84 5.11
N GLY A 393 -13.74 -23.14 5.05
CA GLY A 393 -12.84 -24.23 5.38
C GLY A 393 -12.73 -24.48 6.88
N SER A 394 -11.64 -25.12 7.29
CA SER A 394 -11.39 -25.42 8.70
C SER A 394 -11.20 -24.15 9.53
N TYR A 395 -11.69 -24.20 10.77
CA TYR A 395 -11.53 -23.13 11.75
C TYR A 395 -10.48 -23.51 12.80
N ASP A 396 -9.48 -22.64 12.96
CA ASP A 396 -8.49 -22.70 14.03
C ASP A 396 -8.99 -21.88 15.22
N ARG A 397 -9.31 -22.57 16.32
CA ARG A 397 -9.83 -21.94 17.54
C ARG A 397 -8.76 -21.17 18.31
N ALA A 398 -7.49 -21.57 18.23
CA ALA A 398 -6.41 -20.88 18.92
C ALA A 398 -6.05 -19.58 18.19
N ALA A 399 -6.05 -19.62 16.86
CA ALA A 399 -5.78 -18.46 16.02
C ALA A 399 -7.01 -17.60 15.70
N HIS A 400 -8.20 -17.99 16.18
CA HIS A 400 -9.49 -17.38 15.88
C HIS A 400 -9.73 -17.12 14.39
N ARG A 401 -9.38 -18.08 13.52
CA ARG A 401 -9.29 -17.83 12.08
C ARG A 401 -9.66 -19.04 11.23
N TYR A 402 -10.30 -18.75 10.10
CA TYR A 402 -10.53 -19.73 9.03
C TYR A 402 -9.31 -19.96 8.15
N SER A 403 -9.20 -21.14 7.55
CA SER A 403 -8.07 -21.47 6.68
C SER A 403 -8.19 -20.92 5.25
N HIS A 404 -9.42 -20.66 4.78
CA HIS A 404 -9.71 -20.33 3.39
C HIS A 404 -10.69 -19.16 3.25
N ASN A 405 -10.77 -18.63 2.04
CA ASN A 405 -11.81 -17.73 1.57
C ASN A 405 -12.56 -18.39 0.41
N LEU A 406 -13.88 -18.27 0.43
CA LEU A 406 -14.79 -18.54 -0.66
C LEU A 406 -14.98 -17.25 -1.47
N VAL A 407 -14.84 -17.35 -2.79
CA VAL A 407 -15.10 -16.26 -3.73
C VAL A 407 -16.14 -16.71 -4.75
N LEU A 408 -17.25 -15.97 -4.84
CA LEU A 408 -18.19 -16.07 -5.96
C LEU A 408 -17.90 -14.95 -6.95
N TYR A 409 -17.71 -15.30 -8.21
CA TYR A 409 -17.50 -14.36 -9.31
C TYR A 409 -18.79 -14.18 -10.09
N GLY A 410 -19.16 -12.94 -10.34
CA GLY A 410 -20.27 -12.58 -11.21
C GLY A 410 -19.83 -11.73 -12.40
N VAL A 411 -20.57 -11.83 -13.50
CA VAL A 411 -20.45 -10.92 -14.65
C VAL A 411 -21.75 -10.12 -14.80
N PRO A 412 -21.70 -8.88 -15.30
CA PRO A 412 -22.92 -8.11 -15.56
C PRO A 412 -23.92 -8.89 -16.41
N LEU A 413 -25.19 -8.66 -16.15
CA LEU A 413 -26.28 -9.00 -17.06
C LEU A 413 -26.57 -7.77 -17.91
N ASP A 414 -26.54 -7.95 -19.23
CA ASP A 414 -26.97 -6.95 -20.20
C ASP A 414 -28.47 -6.63 -20.04
#